data_AF-A0A4Z0ZTT2-F1
#
_entry.id   AF-A0A4Z0ZTT2-F1
#
_cell.length_a   1.000
_cell.length_b   1.000
_cell.length_c   1.000
_cell.angle_alpha   90.00
_cell.angle_beta   90.00
_cell.angle_gamma   90.00
#
_symmetry.space_group_name_H-M   'P 1'
#
loop_
_entity.id
_entity.type
_entity.pdbx_description
1 polymer ?
#
loop_
_entity_poly.entity_id
_entity_poly.type
_entity_poly.pdbx_seq_one_letter_code
_entity_poly.pdbx_strand_id
1 'polypeptide(L)'
;MKSIWVCFTSILLFGSQFACHNDETLDQKDYRILKDAYFSGHLTVVRSILEGKFKEKGLDPKETILYLKSLFYLKDWKEFFLVWKESKIQSPEMVLLYFKAMLLVKQDETVKETELTQLMDLVMVSPEAILLYLRVKKHKINTNEKKLFLAQVKGFRNTLDVLEKELEK
;
A
#
# COMPACT_ATOMS: atom_id res chain seq x y z
N MET A 1 -33.58 12.65 -66.48
CA MET A 1 -32.36 11.99 -65.96
C MET A 1 -31.99 12.64 -64.63
N LYS A 2 -32.50 12.10 -63.54
CA LYS A 2 -32.26 12.53 -62.15
C LYS A 2 -32.21 11.26 -61.30
N SER A 3 -31.47 11.34 -60.19
CA SER A 3 -31.37 10.33 -59.12
C SER A 3 -30.24 9.31 -59.24
N ILE A 4 -29.00 9.80 -59.23
CA ILE A 4 -27.85 9.06 -58.69
C ILE A 4 -26.99 10.07 -57.97
N TRP A 5 -27.32 10.46 -56.73
CA TRP A 5 -26.37 11.08 -55.78
C TRP A 5 -26.96 11.31 -54.37
N VAL A 6 -27.90 10.50 -53.90
CA VAL A 6 -28.38 10.59 -52.50
C VAL A 6 -28.64 9.20 -51.94
N CYS A 7 -27.60 8.35 -51.88
CA CYS A 7 -27.65 7.14 -51.05
C CYS A 7 -26.35 6.88 -50.27
N PHE A 8 -25.30 7.69 -50.45
CA PHE A 8 -24.01 7.43 -49.80
C PHE A 8 -23.76 8.24 -48.51
N THR A 9 -24.72 9.04 -48.06
CA THR A 9 -24.57 9.89 -46.88
C THR A 9 -25.37 9.45 -45.65
N SER A 10 -26.08 8.32 -45.69
CA SER A 10 -26.94 7.87 -44.58
C SER A 10 -26.45 6.63 -43.82
N ILE A 11 -25.39 5.96 -44.27
CA ILE A 11 -24.84 4.75 -43.61
C ILE A 11 -23.72 5.07 -42.60
N LEU A 12 -23.19 6.30 -42.60
CA LEU A 12 -22.08 6.70 -41.72
C LEU A 12 -22.49 7.30 -40.36
N LEU A 13 -23.77 7.21 -39.98
CA LEU A 13 -24.28 7.80 -38.72
C LEU A 13 -24.77 6.78 -37.67
N PHE A 14 -24.62 5.47 -37.90
CA PHE A 14 -25.02 4.44 -36.93
C PHE A 14 -23.86 3.66 -36.29
N GLY A 15 -22.60 4.03 -36.56
CA GLY A 15 -21.42 3.32 -36.07
C GLY A 15 -20.85 3.79 -34.73
N SER A 16 -21.42 4.81 -34.08
CA SER A 16 -20.87 5.41 -32.85
C SER A 16 -21.66 5.09 -31.59
N GLN A 17 -22.35 3.96 -31.54
CA GLN A 17 -22.63 3.32 -30.26
C GLN A 17 -21.40 2.52 -29.85
N PHE A 18 -20.35 3.23 -29.46
CA PHE A 18 -19.34 2.67 -28.55
C PHE A 18 -20.05 2.37 -27.25
N ALA A 19 -20.65 1.18 -27.17
CA ALA A 19 -20.87 0.52 -25.90
C ALA A 19 -19.47 0.34 -25.28
N CYS A 20 -19.09 1.31 -24.45
CA CYS A 20 -18.07 1.13 -23.44
C CYS A 20 -18.65 0.14 -22.41
N HIS A 21 -18.73 -1.13 -22.80
CA HIS A 21 -18.88 -2.20 -21.83
C HIS A 21 -17.49 -2.29 -21.20
N ASN A 22 -17.34 -1.62 -20.05
CA ASN A 22 -16.25 -1.92 -19.14
C ASN A 22 -16.47 -3.38 -18.71
N ASP A 23 -15.90 -4.30 -19.47
CA ASP A 23 -15.55 -5.62 -18.98
C ASP A 23 -14.51 -5.37 -17.87
N GLU A 24 -14.99 -5.09 -16.66
CA GLU A 24 -14.19 -5.34 -15.48
C GLU A 24 -13.84 -6.83 -15.54
N THR A 25 -12.60 -7.12 -15.92
CA THR A 25 -12.07 -8.49 -15.87
C THR A 25 -12.44 -9.09 -14.51
N LEU A 26 -12.86 -10.36 -14.49
CA LEU A 26 -13.28 -11.07 -13.26
C LEU A 26 -12.32 -10.84 -12.08
N ASP A 27 -11.01 -10.77 -12.37
CA ASP A 27 -9.95 -10.52 -11.39
C ASP A 27 -10.04 -9.13 -10.72
N GLN A 28 -10.42 -8.09 -11.48
CA GLN A 28 -10.63 -6.74 -10.94
C GLN A 28 -11.85 -6.66 -10.02
N LYS A 29 -12.92 -7.38 -10.36
CA LYS A 29 -14.13 -7.48 -9.54
C LYS A 29 -13.84 -8.21 -8.23
N ASP A 30 -13.11 -9.32 -8.29
CA ASP A 30 -12.74 -10.11 -7.11
C ASP A 30 -11.83 -9.32 -6.17
N TYR A 31 -10.82 -8.62 -6.71
CA TYR A 31 -9.97 -7.75 -5.89
C TYR A 31 -10.77 -6.64 -5.20
N ARG A 32 -11.73 -6.03 -5.91
CA ARG A 32 -12.59 -4.98 -5.34
C ARG A 32 -13.40 -5.50 -4.15
N ILE A 33 -13.99 -6.69 -4.27
CA ILE A 33 -14.72 -7.33 -3.17
C ILE A 33 -13.82 -7.55 -1.96
N LEU A 34 -12.59 -8.06 -2.18
CA LEU A 34 -11.63 -8.28 -1.10
C LEU A 34 -11.20 -6.98 -0.43
N LYS A 35 -10.99 -5.93 -1.22
CA LYS A 35 -10.65 -4.59 -0.73
C LYS A 35 -11.78 -4.00 0.12
N ASP A 36 -13.02 -4.13 -0.33
CA ASP A 36 -14.18 -3.62 0.40
C ASP A 36 -14.41 -4.40 1.71
N ALA A 37 -14.22 -5.72 1.68
CA ALA A 37 -14.26 -6.58 2.86
C ALA A 37 -13.16 -6.21 3.87
N TYR A 38 -11.95 -5.89 3.39
CA TYR A 38 -10.85 -5.42 4.23
C TYR A 38 -11.21 -4.11 4.93
N PHE A 39 -11.72 -3.11 4.21
CA PHE A 39 -12.13 -1.83 4.82
C PHE A 39 -13.32 -1.94 5.75
N SER A 40 -14.16 -2.97 5.56
CA SER A 40 -15.26 -3.30 6.47
C SER A 40 -14.82 -4.10 7.70
N GLY A 41 -13.52 -4.40 7.84
CA GLY A 41 -12.96 -5.10 9.00
C GLY A 41 -13.03 -6.62 8.94
N HIS A 42 -13.42 -7.22 7.82
CA HIS A 42 -13.51 -8.68 7.64
C HIS A 42 -12.14 -9.33 7.36
N LEU A 43 -11.13 -8.97 8.17
CA LEU A 43 -9.72 -9.32 7.93
C LEU A 43 -9.46 -10.83 7.88
N THR A 44 -10.13 -11.63 8.71
CA THR A 44 -9.96 -13.09 8.72
C THR A 44 -10.41 -13.73 7.42
N VAL A 45 -11.51 -13.24 6.83
CA VAL A 45 -12.03 -13.72 5.55
C VAL A 45 -11.07 -13.35 4.44
N VAL A 46 -10.63 -12.09 4.40
CA VAL A 46 -9.65 -11.59 3.42
C VAL A 46 -8.35 -12.39 3.50
N ARG A 47 -7.82 -12.61 4.72
CA ARG A 47 -6.63 -13.42 4.99
C ARG A 47 -6.79 -14.85 4.48
N SER A 48 -7.92 -15.52 4.78
CA SER A 48 -8.16 -16.90 4.33
C SER A 48 -8.22 -17.03 2.81
N ILE A 49 -8.86 -16.09 2.12
CA ILE A 49 -8.98 -16.13 0.66
C ILE A 49 -7.62 -15.88 -0.01
N LEU A 50 -6.88 -14.87 0.48
CA LEU A 50 -5.57 -14.53 -0.06
C LEU A 50 -4.51 -15.60 0.25
N GLU A 51 -4.58 -16.25 1.42
CA GLU A 51 -3.72 -17.40 1.74
C GLU A 51 -3.93 -18.56 0.77
N GLY A 52 -5.19 -18.88 0.43
CA GLY A 52 -5.50 -19.90 -0.57
C GLY A 52 -4.90 -19.57 -1.94
N LYS A 53 -5.15 -18.35 -2.43
CA LYS A 53 -4.59 -17.87 -3.71
C LYS A 53 -3.05 -17.88 -3.72
N PHE A 54 -2.43 -17.44 -2.63
CA PHE A 54 -0.97 -17.41 -2.48
C PHE A 54 -0.35 -18.80 -2.64
N LYS A 55 -0.95 -19.83 -2.04
CA LYS A 55 -0.47 -21.22 -2.13
C LYS A 55 -0.73 -21.89 -3.48
N GLU A 56 -1.80 -21.52 -4.17
CA GLU A 56 -2.21 -22.17 -5.44
C GLU A 56 -1.53 -21.56 -6.67
N LYS A 57 -1.57 -20.23 -6.80
CA LYS A 57 -1.18 -19.52 -8.02
C LYS A 57 -0.27 -18.31 -7.79
N GLY A 58 0.01 -17.97 -6.54
CA GLY A 58 0.65 -16.71 -6.16
C GLY A 58 -0.33 -15.53 -6.15
N LEU A 59 0.13 -14.38 -5.67
CA LEU A 59 -0.65 -13.15 -5.59
C LEU A 59 -0.11 -12.09 -6.55
N ASP A 60 -1.01 -11.30 -7.13
CA ASP A 60 -0.59 -10.08 -7.81
C ASP A 60 -0.06 -9.03 -6.81
N PRO A 61 0.58 -7.92 -7.26
CA PRO A 61 1.12 -6.92 -6.35
C PRO A 61 0.08 -6.27 -5.42
N LYS A 62 -1.14 -6.01 -5.89
CA LYS A 62 -2.20 -5.38 -5.09
C LYS A 62 -2.74 -6.36 -4.05
N GLU A 63 -2.97 -7.61 -4.46
CA GLU A 63 -3.37 -8.69 -3.57
C GLU A 63 -2.31 -8.96 -2.50
N THR A 64 -1.03 -8.96 -2.87
CA THR A 64 0.09 -9.14 -1.93
C THR A 64 0.13 -8.01 -0.89
N ILE A 65 -0.06 -6.75 -1.30
CA ILE A 65 -0.18 -5.62 -0.37
C ILE A 65 -1.35 -5.83 0.59
N LEU A 66 -2.52 -6.18 0.07
CA LEU A 66 -3.71 -6.41 0.88
C LEU A 66 -3.52 -7.56 1.86
N TYR A 67 -2.82 -8.63 1.43
CA TYR A 67 -2.52 -9.79 2.25
C TYR A 67 -1.57 -9.43 3.40
N LEU A 68 -0.44 -8.79 3.11
CA LEU A 68 0.51 -8.33 4.11
C LEU A 68 -0.14 -7.38 5.14
N LYS A 69 -0.98 -6.45 4.69
CA LYS A 69 -1.75 -5.59 5.61
C LYS A 69 -2.68 -6.39 6.50
N SER A 70 -3.43 -7.33 5.93
CA SER A 70 -4.34 -8.19 6.69
C SER A 70 -3.60 -9.00 7.75
N LEU A 71 -2.47 -9.61 7.39
CA LEU A 71 -1.61 -10.35 8.32
C LEU A 71 -1.07 -9.45 9.44
N PHE A 72 -0.64 -8.23 9.11
CA PHE A 72 -0.16 -7.27 10.10
C PHE A 72 -1.22 -6.91 11.14
N TYR A 73 -2.44 -6.57 10.71
CA TYR A 73 -3.52 -6.20 11.62
C TYR A 73 -4.06 -7.39 12.44
N LEU A 74 -3.99 -8.60 11.88
CA LEU A 74 -4.29 -9.84 12.59
C LEU A 74 -3.14 -10.33 13.50
N LYS A 75 -1.98 -9.68 13.45
CA LYS A 75 -0.77 -10.06 14.21
C LYS A 75 -0.23 -11.46 13.86
N ASP A 76 -0.46 -11.91 12.63
CA ASP A 76 0.07 -13.18 12.12
C ASP A 76 1.52 -12.98 11.63
N TRP A 77 2.44 -12.81 12.59
CA TRP A 77 3.81 -12.37 12.30
C TRP A 77 4.64 -13.38 11.51
N LYS A 78 4.44 -14.67 11.79
CA LYS A 78 5.20 -15.73 11.12
C LYS A 78 4.91 -15.71 9.62
N GLU A 79 3.64 -15.68 9.26
CA GLU A 79 3.21 -15.61 7.86
C GLU A 79 3.55 -14.26 7.24
N PHE A 80 3.41 -13.15 7.99
CA PHE A 80 3.79 -11.82 7.52
C PHE A 80 5.24 -11.77 7.05
N PHE A 81 6.19 -12.26 7.85
CA PHE A 81 7.61 -12.25 7.48
C PHE A 81 7.93 -13.22 6.34
N LEU A 82 7.22 -14.34 6.24
CA LEU A 82 7.34 -15.28 5.11
C LEU A 82 6.93 -14.58 3.80
N VAL A 83 5.73 -14.00 3.78
CA VAL A 83 5.20 -13.32 2.60
C VAL A 83 6.05 -12.10 2.25
N TRP A 84 6.53 -11.34 3.25
CA TRP A 84 7.42 -10.19 3.03
C TRP A 84 8.72 -10.60 2.32
N LYS A 85 9.35 -11.70 2.77
CA LYS A 85 10.61 -12.20 2.22
C LYS A 85 10.49 -12.67 0.77
N GLU A 86 9.34 -13.22 0.40
CA GLU A 86 9.04 -13.69 -0.96
C GLU A 86 8.56 -12.55 -1.87
N SER A 87 8.05 -11.47 -1.28
CA SER A 87 7.55 -10.29 -1.97
C SER A 87 8.68 -9.45 -2.58
N LYS A 88 8.43 -8.93 -3.79
CA LYS A 88 9.26 -7.88 -4.43
C LYS A 88 8.73 -6.47 -4.15
N ILE A 89 7.71 -6.34 -3.31
CA ILE A 89 7.00 -5.08 -3.05
C ILE A 89 7.74 -4.29 -1.98
N GLN A 90 8.14 -3.07 -2.33
CA GLN A 90 8.90 -2.20 -1.45
C GLN A 90 8.32 -0.78 -1.43
N SER A 91 6.99 -0.67 -1.42
CA SER A 91 6.37 0.65 -1.28
C SER A 91 6.68 1.24 0.11
N PRO A 92 6.76 2.58 0.25
CA PRO A 92 7.01 3.26 1.52
C PRO A 92 6.18 2.73 2.69
N GLU A 93 4.88 2.55 2.48
CA GLU A 93 3.96 2.03 3.49
C GLU A 93 4.32 0.61 3.94
N MET A 94 4.67 -0.26 3.00
CA MET A 94 4.99 -1.66 3.31
C MET A 94 6.33 -1.80 4.03
N VAL A 95 7.32 -0.98 3.66
CA VAL A 95 8.61 -0.89 4.38
C VAL A 95 8.36 -0.46 5.83
N LEU A 96 7.54 0.57 6.05
CA LEU A 96 7.16 0.98 7.42
C LEU A 96 6.47 -0.15 8.19
N LEU A 97 5.51 -0.84 7.58
CA LEU A 97 4.81 -1.97 8.20
C LEU A 97 5.77 -3.09 8.60
N TYR A 98 6.73 -3.43 7.73
CA TYR A 98 7.77 -4.43 8.03
C TYR A 98 8.57 -4.06 9.28
N PHE A 99 9.11 -2.84 9.32
CA PHE A 99 9.89 -2.39 10.47
C PHE A 99 9.05 -2.26 11.75
N LYS A 100 7.77 -1.88 11.65
CA LYS A 100 6.84 -1.93 12.79
C LYS A 100 6.65 -3.35 13.32
N ALA A 101 6.45 -4.32 12.42
CA ALA A 101 6.29 -5.72 12.81
C ALA A 101 7.54 -6.24 13.53
N MET A 102 8.74 -5.93 13.03
CA MET A 102 9.99 -6.29 13.70
C MET A 102 10.07 -5.75 15.13
N LEU A 103 9.67 -4.49 15.33
CA LEU A 103 9.64 -3.89 16.66
C LEU A 103 8.66 -4.58 17.61
N LEU A 104 7.47 -4.92 17.11
CA LEU A 104 6.41 -5.55 17.90
C LEU A 104 6.81 -6.97 18.33
N VAL A 105 7.49 -7.71 17.46
CA VAL A 105 7.98 -9.07 17.73
C VAL A 105 9.27 -9.07 18.57
N LYS A 106 9.89 -7.89 18.77
CA LYS A 106 11.21 -7.74 19.42
C LYS A 106 12.27 -8.63 18.77
N GLN A 107 12.16 -8.81 17.46
CA GLN A 107 13.06 -9.67 16.72
C GLN A 107 14.33 -8.89 16.38
N ASP A 108 15.46 -9.32 16.93
CA ASP A 108 16.79 -8.81 16.60
C ASP A 108 17.34 -9.51 15.34
N GLU A 109 16.53 -9.60 14.28
CA GLU A 109 17.03 -10.14 13.02
C GLU A 109 18.07 -9.18 12.40
N THR A 110 19.06 -9.76 11.73
CA THR A 110 20.03 -9.05 10.90
C THR A 110 19.31 -8.46 9.70
N VAL A 111 18.75 -7.27 9.88
CA VAL A 111 18.14 -6.47 8.82
C VAL A 111 19.18 -6.25 7.72
N LYS A 112 18.79 -6.49 6.46
CA LYS A 112 19.70 -6.26 5.34
C LYS A 112 19.96 -4.77 5.18
N GLU A 113 21.19 -4.41 4.81
CA GLU A 113 21.54 -2.99 4.59
C GLU A 113 20.62 -2.34 3.53
N THR A 114 20.14 -3.11 2.56
CA THR A 114 19.16 -2.66 1.55
C THR A 114 17.83 -2.21 2.15
N GLU A 115 17.33 -2.93 3.16
CA GLU A 115 16.07 -2.59 3.85
C GLU A 115 16.26 -1.36 4.75
N LEU A 116 17.45 -1.22 5.34
CA LEU A 116 17.81 -0.03 6.12
C LEU A 116 17.89 1.22 5.25
N THR A 117 18.46 1.14 4.05
CA THR A 117 18.49 2.27 3.11
C THR A 117 17.07 2.70 2.74
N GLN A 118 16.17 1.74 2.49
CA GLN A 118 14.77 2.04 2.19
C GLN A 118 14.06 2.73 3.36
N LEU A 119 14.36 2.35 4.60
CA LEU A 119 13.83 3.06 5.77
C LEU A 119 14.38 4.48 5.88
N MET A 120 15.65 4.68 5.54
CA MET A 120 16.30 5.99 5.55
C MET A 120 15.67 6.95 4.53
N ASP A 121 15.24 6.45 3.37
CA ASP A 121 14.52 7.27 2.38
C ASP A 121 13.19 7.82 2.94
N LEU A 122 12.60 7.15 3.93
CA LEU A 122 11.32 7.53 4.54
C LEU A 122 11.45 8.54 5.68
N VAL A 123 12.66 8.82 6.15
CA VAL A 123 12.95 9.76 7.26
C VAL A 123 12.42 11.17 6.97
N MET A 124 12.45 11.58 5.70
CA MET A 124 12.01 12.92 5.29
C MET A 124 10.49 13.08 5.27
N VAL A 125 9.74 11.97 5.15
CA VAL A 125 8.28 11.97 4.97
C VAL A 125 7.54 11.34 6.15
N SER A 126 8.24 10.63 7.04
CA SER A 126 7.67 9.99 8.21
C SER A 126 8.61 10.12 9.42
N PRO A 127 8.25 10.93 10.44
CA PRO A 127 9.05 11.01 11.67
C PRO A 127 9.12 9.65 12.40
N GLU A 128 8.16 8.75 12.14
CA GLU A 128 8.16 7.39 12.64
C GLU A 128 9.33 6.57 12.06
N ALA A 129 9.70 6.75 10.79
CA ALA A 129 10.79 6.01 10.15
C ALA A 129 12.14 6.18 10.89
N ILE A 130 12.39 7.38 11.41
CA ILE A 130 13.60 7.69 12.19
C ILE A 130 13.63 6.90 13.49
N LEU A 131 12.50 6.81 14.18
CA LEU A 131 12.40 6.06 15.42
C LEU A 131 12.65 4.56 15.17
N LEU A 132 12.07 4.04 14.08
CA LEU A 132 12.31 2.66 13.64
C LEU A 132 13.80 2.45 13.36
N TYR A 133 14.44 3.35 12.62
CA TYR A 133 15.86 3.26 12.25
C TYR A 133 16.78 3.25 13.47
N LEU A 134 16.61 4.24 14.37
CA LEU A 134 17.42 4.36 15.59
C LEU A 134 17.30 3.13 16.48
N ARG A 135 16.08 2.57 16.57
CA ARG A 135 15.80 1.38 17.37
C ARG A 135 16.42 0.12 16.78
N VAL A 136 16.33 -0.08 15.47
CA VAL A 136 16.95 -1.21 14.78
C VAL A 136 18.47 -1.16 14.92
N LYS A 137 19.09 0.02 14.81
CA LYS A 137 20.54 0.18 15.00
C LYS A 137 20.97 0.10 16.48
N LYS A 138 20.04 -0.13 17.43
CA LYS A 138 20.28 -0.08 18.89
C LYS A 138 21.07 1.19 19.30
N HIS A 139 20.82 2.29 18.58
CA HIS A 139 21.63 3.49 18.67
C HIS A 139 21.29 4.27 19.95
N LYS A 140 22.31 4.65 20.72
CA LYS A 140 22.12 5.58 21.83
C LYS A 140 21.98 6.99 21.27
N ILE A 141 20.75 7.49 21.27
CA ILE A 141 20.40 8.82 20.75
C ILE A 141 21.20 9.89 21.48
N ASN A 142 22.01 10.65 20.75
CA ASN A 142 22.73 11.79 21.30
C ASN A 142 21.85 13.05 21.36
N THR A 143 22.31 14.09 22.05
CA THR A 143 21.53 15.32 22.26
C THR A 143 21.16 16.04 20.97
N ASN A 144 21.99 15.95 19.93
CA ASN A 144 21.75 16.61 18.64
C ASN A 144 20.70 15.87 17.81
N GLU A 145 20.78 14.54 17.76
CA GLU A 145 19.77 13.68 17.14
C GLU A 145 18.40 13.84 17.81
N LYS A 146 18.39 13.93 19.14
CA LYS A 146 17.15 14.23 19.90
C LYS A 146 16.56 15.57 19.50
N LYS A 147 17.38 16.62 19.34
CA LYS A 147 16.91 17.94 18.89
C LYS A 147 16.34 17.89 17.48
N LEU A 148 16.99 17.17 16.58
CA LEU A 148 16.56 17.00 15.19
C LEU A 148 15.21 16.27 15.12
N PHE A 149 15.06 15.20 15.92
CA PHE A 149 13.80 14.48 16.06
C PHE A 149 12.67 15.40 16.57
N LEU A 150 12.91 16.17 17.63
CA LEU A 150 11.92 17.10 18.17
C LEU A 150 11.54 18.19 17.16
N ALA A 151 12.49 18.66 16.34
CA ALA A 151 12.22 19.63 15.29
C ALA A 151 11.33 19.03 14.19
N GLN A 152 11.56 17.79 13.78
CA GLN A 152 10.71 17.10 12.79
C GLN A 152 9.30 16.82 13.32
N VAL A 153 9.17 16.38 14.58
CA VAL A 153 7.86 16.23 15.23
C VAL A 153 7.11 17.57 15.26
N LYS A 154 7.81 18.67 15.57
CA LYS A 154 7.22 20.02 15.55
C LYS A 154 6.77 20.41 14.14
N GLY A 155 7.60 20.17 13.12
CA GLY A 155 7.26 20.42 11.72
C GLY A 155 6.00 19.65 11.29
N PHE A 156 5.93 18.37 11.62
CA PHE A 156 4.76 17.54 11.32
C PHE A 156 3.48 18.03 11.99
N ARG A 157 3.54 18.38 13.30
CA ARG A 157 2.40 18.96 14.02
C ARG A 157 1.89 20.24 13.37
N ASN A 158 2.81 21.15 13.01
CA ASN A 158 2.44 22.38 12.33
C ASN A 158 1.72 22.11 11.00
N THR A 159 2.16 21.12 10.22
CA THR A 159 1.49 20.73 8.97
C THR A 159 0.08 20.18 9.23
N LEU A 160 -0.10 19.35 10.26
CA LEU A 160 -1.42 18.85 10.67
C LEU A 160 -2.35 20.00 11.08
N ASP A 161 -1.88 20.94 11.90
CA ASP A 161 -2.68 22.09 12.34
C ASP A 161 -3.16 22.95 11.15
N VAL A 162 -2.36 23.05 10.08
CA VAL A 162 -2.74 23.74 8.85
C VAL A 162 -3.82 22.97 8.10
N LEU A 163 -3.66 21.66 7.93
CA LEU A 163 -4.62 20.80 7.24
C LEU A 163 -5.97 20.74 7.97
N GLU A 164 -5.97 20.68 9.30
CA GLU A 164 -7.20 20.72 10.10
C GLU A 164 -7.98 22.02 9.87
N LYS A 165 -7.29 23.16 9.88
CA LYS A 165 -7.91 24.47 9.58
C LYS A 165 -8.46 24.58 8.16
N GLU A 166 -7.84 23.89 7.21
CA GLU A 166 -8.33 23.83 5.82
C GLU A 166 -9.58 22.94 5.70
N LEU A 167 -9.67 21.87 6.48
CA LEU A 167 -10.86 20.99 6.52
C LEU A 167 -12.06 21.63 7.22
N GLU A 168 -11.83 22.55 8.16
CA GLU A 168 -12.87 23.29 8.87
C GLU A 168 -13.40 24.52 8.11
N LYS A 169 -12.84 24.82 6.93
CA LYS A 169 -13.34 25.87 6.01
C LYS A 169 -14.38 25.33 5.04
#